data_AF-A0A348MZT7-F1
#
_entry.id   AF-A0A348MZT7-F1
#
_cell.length_a   1.000
_cell.length_b   1.000
_cell.length_c   1.000
_cell.angle_alpha   90.00
_cell.angle_beta   90.00
_cell.angle_gamma   90.00
#
_symmetry.space_group_name_H-M   'P 1'
#
loop_
_entity.id
_entity.type
_entity.pdbx_description
1 polymer ?
#
loop_
_entity_poly.entity_id
_entity_poly.type
_entity_poly.pdbx_seq_one_letter_code
_entity_poly.pdbx_strand_id
1 'polypeptide(L)'
;MVEQSDIFFQDPNLVAYAELCNALYQRECEFLAEHGPTQASLLKRKLKHLHTHVTQCAERLLDNTSPLKVDKHNASYQAKQSPKCPSSKQTNETIQSYFNTHHHVGSILVVAVNHLGMTHLEIDSLDKVNNEHALIHVNKFGWFNYAGQPVNADGSCVEQTNALQTLTLLKPTKSVLISACCGHRWSHIGKISPRVLTMRELRLSFSIKWKGLR
;
A
#
# COMPACT_ATOMS: atom_id res chain seq x y z
N MET A 1 29.95 -4.21 37.76
CA MET A 1 29.99 -5.43 36.92
C MET A 1 28.67 -5.46 36.19
N VAL A 2 28.69 -5.41 34.86
CA VAL A 2 27.49 -5.61 34.04
C VAL A 2 27.22 -7.12 34.03
N GLU A 3 26.06 -7.56 34.51
CA GLU A 3 25.70 -8.98 34.47
C GLU A 3 25.34 -9.38 33.03
N GLN A 4 25.64 -10.62 32.64
CA GLN A 4 25.36 -11.15 31.30
C GLN A 4 23.85 -11.10 30.94
N SER A 5 22.98 -11.02 31.94
CA SER A 5 21.54 -10.78 31.84
C SER A 5 21.20 -9.39 31.30
N ASP A 6 22.03 -8.37 31.51
CA ASP A 6 21.79 -6.98 31.06
C ASP A 6 22.03 -6.77 29.56
N ILE A 7 22.71 -7.70 28.88
CA ILE A 7 23.06 -7.58 27.45
C ILE A 7 21.80 -7.52 26.57
N PHE A 8 20.71 -8.18 26.99
CA PHE A 8 19.44 -8.15 26.26
C PHE A 8 18.56 -6.93 26.57
N PHE A 9 18.90 -6.15 27.61
CA PHE A 9 18.14 -4.97 28.05
C PHE A 9 18.75 -3.64 27.58
N GLN A 10 19.86 -3.66 26.83
CA GLN A 10 20.69 -2.47 26.63
C GLN A 10 20.30 -1.57 25.44
N ASP A 11 19.40 -1.98 24.55
CA ASP A 11 18.91 -1.08 23.49
C ASP A 11 17.42 -1.29 23.17
N PRO A 12 16.53 -0.37 23.57
CA PRO A 12 15.11 -0.39 23.20
C PRO A 12 14.88 -0.44 21.68
N ASN A 13 15.83 0.03 20.88
CA ASN A 13 15.78 -0.07 19.42
C ASN A 13 16.07 -1.48 18.93
N LEU A 14 16.99 -2.23 19.56
CA LEU A 14 17.24 -3.63 19.21
C LEU A 14 16.02 -4.50 19.53
N VAL A 15 15.36 -4.27 20.67
CA VAL A 15 14.11 -4.97 21.02
C VAL A 15 13.01 -4.65 20.01
N ALA A 16 12.79 -3.36 19.71
CA ALA A 16 11.80 -2.93 18.73
C ALA A 16 12.07 -3.49 17.32
N TYR A 17 13.35 -3.53 16.92
CA TYR A 17 13.77 -4.10 15.65
C TYR A 17 13.48 -5.59 15.57
N ALA A 18 13.78 -6.34 16.64
CA ALA A 18 13.46 -7.77 16.72
C ALA A 18 11.95 -8.03 16.67
N GLU A 19 11.14 -7.24 17.39
CA GLU A 19 9.67 -7.32 17.33
C GLU A 19 9.14 -7.07 15.91
N LEU A 20 9.64 -6.02 15.24
CA LEU A 20 9.27 -5.71 13.86
C LEU A 20 9.64 -6.84 12.90
N CYS A 21 10.85 -7.40 13.04
CA CYS A 21 11.28 -8.53 12.22
C CYS A 21 10.37 -9.75 12.41
N ASN A 22 10.08 -10.10 13.66
CA ASN A 22 9.19 -11.23 13.98
C ASN A 22 7.80 -11.04 13.38
N ALA A 23 7.20 -9.87 13.56
CA ALA A 23 5.88 -9.55 13.00
C ALA A 23 5.87 -9.59 11.47
N LEU A 24 6.91 -9.07 10.81
CA LEU A 24 7.04 -9.09 9.35
C LEU A 24 7.26 -10.50 8.81
N TYR A 25 8.07 -11.32 9.47
CA TYR A 25 8.26 -12.72 9.10
C TYR A 25 6.98 -13.52 9.22
N GLN A 26 6.28 -13.40 10.36
CA GLN A 26 5.02 -14.10 10.58
C GLN A 26 4.02 -13.78 9.45
N ARG A 27 3.81 -12.48 9.20
CA ARG A 27 2.86 -12.01 8.18
C ARG A 27 3.24 -12.43 6.76
N GLU A 28 4.50 -12.29 6.37
CA GLU A 28 4.91 -12.62 4.99
C GLU A 28 4.96 -14.13 4.76
N CYS A 29 5.31 -14.94 5.77
CA CYS A 29 5.21 -16.40 5.68
C CYS A 29 3.77 -16.86 5.47
N GLU A 30 2.83 -16.33 6.27
CA GLU A 30 1.39 -16.60 6.12
C GLU A 30 0.89 -16.15 4.73
N PHE A 31 1.25 -14.93 4.31
CA PHE A 31 0.89 -14.43 2.99
C PHE A 31 1.44 -15.29 1.85
N LEU A 32 2.70 -15.73 1.92
CA LEU A 32 3.31 -16.60 0.91
C LEU A 32 2.70 -18.01 0.89
N ALA A 33 2.21 -18.51 2.03
CA ALA A 33 1.56 -19.81 2.09
C ALA A 33 0.19 -19.78 1.39
N GLU A 34 -0.59 -18.72 1.58
CA GLU A 34 -1.95 -18.60 1.04
C GLU A 34 -1.99 -17.99 -0.37
N HIS A 35 -1.17 -16.97 -0.61
CA HIS A 35 -1.22 -16.11 -1.79
C HIS A 35 0.09 -16.09 -2.59
N GLY A 36 1.04 -16.98 -2.24
CA GLY A 36 2.32 -17.08 -2.92
C GLY A 36 2.21 -17.55 -4.37
N PRO A 37 3.28 -17.40 -5.17
CA PRO A 37 3.29 -17.92 -6.54
C PRO A 37 3.16 -19.44 -6.56
N THR A 38 2.32 -19.95 -7.47
CA THR A 38 2.18 -21.41 -7.71
C THR A 38 3.45 -22.03 -8.30
N GLN A 39 4.25 -21.24 -9.03
CA GLN A 39 5.52 -21.70 -9.59
C GLN A 39 6.60 -21.78 -8.51
N ALA A 40 7.10 -23.00 -8.25
CA ALA A 40 8.11 -23.27 -7.23
C ALA A 40 9.38 -22.43 -7.37
N SER A 41 9.82 -22.12 -8.60
CA SER A 41 10.98 -21.26 -8.87
C SER A 41 10.80 -19.83 -8.35
N LEU A 42 9.60 -19.26 -8.54
CA LEU A 42 9.25 -17.91 -8.07
C LEU A 42 9.12 -17.87 -6.56
N LEU A 43 8.51 -18.90 -5.95
CA LEU A 43 8.40 -19.02 -4.49
C LEU A 43 9.78 -19.15 -3.84
N LYS A 44 10.64 -20.04 -4.35
CA LYS A 44 12.04 -20.18 -3.89
C LYS A 44 12.80 -18.85 -3.97
N ARG A 45 12.60 -18.09 -5.06
CA ARG A 45 13.21 -16.76 -5.21
C ARG A 45 12.70 -15.76 -4.18
N LYS A 46 11.40 -15.75 -3.86
CA LYS A 46 10.83 -14.89 -2.81
C LYS A 46 11.38 -15.25 -1.43
N LEU A 47 11.40 -16.54 -1.08
CA LEU A 47 11.95 -17.04 0.18
C LEU A 47 13.44 -16.69 0.34
N LYS A 48 14.23 -16.82 -0.74
CA LYS A 48 15.66 -16.45 -0.75
C LYS A 48 15.91 -15.00 -0.33
N HIS A 49 15.04 -14.06 -0.71
CA HIS A 49 15.20 -12.63 -0.41
C HIS A 49 14.34 -12.17 0.78
N LEU A 50 13.60 -13.08 1.42
CA LEU A 50 12.67 -12.75 2.49
C LEU A 50 13.38 -12.03 3.64
N HIS A 51 14.52 -12.58 4.09
CA HIS A 51 15.31 -11.97 5.16
C HIS A 51 15.72 -10.52 4.84
N THR A 52 16.24 -10.29 3.62
CA THR A 52 16.65 -8.95 3.19
C THR A 52 15.47 -7.98 3.17
N HIS A 53 14.29 -8.41 2.72
CA HIS A 53 13.10 -7.54 2.74
C HIS A 53 12.58 -7.27 4.15
N VAL A 54 12.58 -8.27 5.02
CA VAL A 54 12.13 -8.12 6.41
C VAL A 54 13.02 -7.16 7.18
N THR A 55 14.34 -7.38 7.15
CA THR A 55 15.32 -6.54 7.85
C THR A 55 15.28 -5.10 7.36
N GLN A 56 15.29 -4.87 6.05
CA GLN A 56 15.15 -3.52 5.48
C GLN A 56 13.82 -2.85 5.85
N CYS A 57 12.71 -3.58 5.84
CA CYS A 57 11.42 -3.01 6.25
C CYS A 57 11.38 -2.67 7.74
N ALA A 58 11.98 -3.51 8.60
CA ALA A 58 12.07 -3.25 10.03
C ALA A 58 12.93 -2.01 10.33
N GLU A 59 14.10 -1.86 9.69
CA GLU A 59 14.93 -0.65 9.78
C GLU A 59 14.14 0.59 9.35
N ARG A 60 13.46 0.53 8.20
CA ARG A 60 12.68 1.67 7.67
C ARG A 60 11.46 2.03 8.52
N LEU A 61 10.86 1.06 9.20
CA LEU A 61 9.79 1.29 10.17
C LEU A 61 10.31 1.89 11.48
N LEU A 62 11.51 1.49 11.92
CA LEU A 62 12.16 2.06 13.09
C LEU A 62 12.57 3.51 12.85
N ASP A 63 13.18 3.78 11.69
CA ASP A 63 13.59 5.12 11.22
C ASP A 63 12.45 5.89 10.51
N ASN A 64 11.21 5.61 10.88
CA ASN A 64 10.05 6.15 10.20
C ASN A 64 9.99 7.69 10.31
N THR A 65 10.04 8.36 9.16
CA THR A 65 9.89 9.83 9.03
C THR A 65 8.49 10.25 8.58
N SER A 66 7.58 9.29 8.38
CA SER A 66 6.20 9.59 8.00
C SER A 66 5.42 10.19 9.20
N PRO A 67 4.31 10.90 8.95
CA PRO A 67 3.43 11.39 10.02
C PRO A 67 2.63 10.27 10.71
N LEU A 68 2.83 9.00 10.32
CA LEU A 68 2.09 7.86 10.84
C LEU A 68 2.80 7.28 12.05
N LYS A 69 2.03 6.79 13.03
CA LYS A 69 2.59 6.03 14.15
C LYS A 69 2.87 4.61 13.69
N VAL A 70 3.95 4.01 14.16
CA VAL A 70 4.28 2.62 13.86
C VAL A 70 3.85 1.74 15.04
N ASP A 71 3.08 0.70 14.73
CA ASP A 71 2.79 -0.42 15.63
C ASP A 71 3.88 -1.46 15.46
N LYS A 72 4.74 -1.58 16.48
CA LYS A 72 5.88 -2.50 16.47
C LYS A 72 5.44 -3.97 16.49
N HIS A 73 4.38 -4.27 17.24
CA HIS A 73 3.89 -5.65 17.40
C HIS A 73 3.24 -6.19 16.12
N ASN A 74 2.59 -5.32 15.36
CA ASN A 74 1.97 -5.71 14.09
C ASN A 74 2.82 -5.34 12.87
N ALA A 75 3.95 -4.64 13.03
CA ALA A 75 4.74 -4.03 11.96
C ALA A 75 3.90 -3.24 10.93
N SER A 76 2.98 -2.40 11.44
CA SER A 76 2.01 -1.67 10.62
C SER A 76 1.95 -0.19 10.98
N TYR A 77 1.37 0.63 10.10
CA TYR A 77 1.09 2.02 10.41
C TYR A 77 -0.27 2.19 11.07
N GLN A 78 -0.34 3.08 12.04
CA GLN A 78 -1.56 3.45 12.75
C GLN A 78 -1.88 4.94 12.58
N ALA A 79 -3.15 5.21 12.26
CA ALA A 79 -3.76 6.52 12.26
C ALA A 79 -5.27 6.39 12.46
N LYS A 80 -5.90 7.48 12.91
CA LYS A 80 -7.36 7.53 13.12
C LYS A 80 -8.08 7.27 11.79
N GLN A 81 -8.94 6.26 11.78
CA GLN A 81 -9.76 5.90 10.62
C GLN A 81 -11.04 6.76 10.54
N SER A 82 -11.22 7.41 9.40
CA SER A 82 -12.44 8.14 9.05
C SER A 82 -13.64 7.20 8.94
N PRO A 83 -14.86 7.62 9.34
CA PRO A 83 -16.06 6.81 9.18
C PRO A 83 -16.42 6.53 7.72
N LYS A 84 -16.10 7.45 6.79
CA LYS A 84 -16.31 7.31 5.34
C LYS A 84 -14.97 7.23 4.60
N CYS A 85 -14.92 6.43 3.53
CA CYS A 85 -13.74 6.30 2.67
C CYS A 85 -13.41 7.64 1.99
N PRO A 86 -12.15 8.10 2.00
CA PRO A 86 -11.78 9.35 1.36
C PRO A 86 -11.92 9.33 -0.18
N SER A 87 -12.05 8.15 -0.81
CA SER A 87 -12.36 8.05 -2.25
C SER A 87 -13.68 8.72 -2.61
N SER A 88 -14.67 8.67 -1.71
CA SER A 88 -15.99 9.27 -1.92
C SER A 88 -15.99 10.80 -2.09
N LYS A 89 -14.87 11.47 -1.76
CA LYS A 89 -14.70 12.91 -1.90
C LYS A 89 -14.09 13.31 -3.24
N GLN A 90 -13.64 12.35 -4.03
CA GLN A 90 -13.02 12.60 -5.33
C GLN A 90 -14.03 12.33 -6.44
N THR A 91 -14.08 13.25 -7.40
CA THR A 91 -14.85 13.08 -8.63
C THR A 91 -13.90 12.83 -9.80
N ASN A 92 -14.42 12.28 -10.89
CA ASN A 92 -13.65 11.97 -12.10
C ASN A 92 -12.90 13.22 -12.63
N GLU A 93 -13.53 14.39 -12.55
CA GLU A 93 -12.95 15.66 -13.00
C GLU A 93 -11.77 16.09 -12.12
N THR A 94 -11.87 15.89 -10.80
CA THR A 94 -10.78 16.21 -9.86
C THR A 94 -9.58 15.29 -10.04
N ILE A 95 -9.83 14.03 -10.40
CA ILE A 95 -8.80 13.02 -10.67
C ILE A 95 -8.12 13.36 -12.02
N GLN A 96 -8.92 13.65 -13.04
CA GLN A 96 -8.43 14.05 -14.36
C GLN A 96 -7.58 15.32 -14.34
N SER A 97 -8.04 16.36 -13.64
CA SER A 97 -7.28 17.60 -13.47
C SER A 97 -5.90 17.36 -12.84
N TYR A 98 -5.82 16.43 -11.88
CA TYR A 98 -4.56 16.05 -11.27
C TYR A 98 -3.65 15.30 -12.25
N PHE A 99 -4.14 14.25 -12.92
CA PHE A 99 -3.32 13.45 -13.80
C PHE A 99 -2.93 14.14 -15.11
N ASN A 100 -3.67 15.15 -15.55
CA ASN A 100 -3.24 16.05 -16.63
C ASN A 100 -1.89 16.73 -16.33
N THR A 101 -1.56 16.95 -15.06
CA THR A 101 -0.36 17.67 -14.63
C THR A 101 0.64 16.81 -13.88
N HIS A 102 0.21 15.69 -13.27
CA HIS A 102 1.02 14.88 -12.37
C HIS A 102 0.96 13.38 -12.75
N HIS A 103 1.74 12.97 -13.76
CA HIS A 103 1.81 11.58 -14.24
C HIS A 103 3.25 11.09 -14.41
N HIS A 104 4.13 11.37 -13.45
CA HIS A 104 5.54 10.96 -13.54
C HIS A 104 5.74 9.48 -13.16
N VAL A 105 6.49 8.74 -13.98
CA VAL A 105 6.90 7.36 -13.68
C VAL A 105 7.66 7.30 -12.36
N GLY A 106 7.36 6.28 -11.55
CA GLY A 106 7.85 6.12 -10.19
C GLY A 106 6.99 6.81 -9.12
N SER A 107 5.97 7.57 -9.50
CA SER A 107 5.05 8.18 -8.53
C SER A 107 4.27 7.11 -7.77
N ILE A 108 4.13 7.32 -6.46
CA ILE A 108 3.28 6.49 -5.61
C ILE A 108 1.84 6.96 -5.76
N LEU A 109 0.98 6.05 -6.21
CA LEU A 109 -0.45 6.28 -6.42
C LEU A 109 -1.27 5.35 -5.53
N VAL A 110 -2.58 5.58 -5.51
CA VAL A 110 -3.51 4.80 -4.70
C VAL A 110 -4.69 4.37 -5.55
N VAL A 111 -5.04 3.09 -5.46
CA VAL A 111 -6.22 2.51 -6.10
C VAL A 111 -7.24 2.18 -5.02
N ALA A 112 -8.45 2.69 -5.20
CA ALA A 112 -9.61 2.20 -4.46
C ALA A 112 -10.03 0.86 -5.04
N VAL A 113 -10.09 -0.15 -4.17
CA VAL A 113 -10.57 -1.49 -4.49
C VAL A 113 -11.88 -1.68 -3.75
N ASN A 114 -12.98 -1.84 -4.48
CA ASN A 114 -14.25 -2.26 -3.92
C ASN A 114 -14.48 -3.71 -4.30
N HIS A 115 -14.62 -4.59 -3.31
CA HIS A 115 -14.89 -6.00 -3.52
C HIS A 115 -16.06 -6.42 -2.64
N LEU A 116 -17.12 -6.94 -3.27
CA LEU A 116 -18.34 -7.38 -2.58
C LEU A 116 -18.90 -6.33 -1.59
N GLY A 117 -18.87 -5.04 -1.98
CA GLY A 117 -19.36 -3.93 -1.16
C GLY A 117 -18.41 -3.49 -0.04
N MET A 118 -17.24 -4.11 0.09
CA MET A 118 -16.17 -3.64 0.98
C MET A 118 -15.15 -2.83 0.18
N THR A 119 -14.86 -1.61 0.64
CA THR A 119 -13.85 -0.73 0.03
C THR A 119 -12.59 -0.72 0.88
N HIS A 120 -11.43 -0.81 0.23
CA HIS A 120 -10.14 -0.50 0.82
C HIS A 120 -9.27 0.23 -0.19
N LEU A 121 -8.19 0.82 0.30
CA LEU A 121 -7.24 1.54 -0.53
C LEU A 121 -5.91 0.77 -0.57
N GLU A 122 -5.34 0.67 -1.76
CA GLU A 122 -4.05 0.00 -1.99
C GLU A 122 -3.05 0.95 -2.62
N ILE A 123 -1.81 0.87 -2.15
CA ILE A 123 -0.72 1.65 -2.69
C ILE A 123 -0.14 0.92 -3.90
N ASP A 124 0.08 1.66 -4.98
CA ASP A 124 0.78 1.14 -6.15
C ASP A 124 1.74 2.19 -6.73
N SER A 125 2.54 1.78 -7.70
CA SER A 125 3.50 2.66 -8.38
C SER A 125 3.14 2.83 -9.85
N LEU A 126 3.18 4.07 -10.32
CA LEU A 126 3.12 4.39 -11.75
C LEU A 126 4.38 3.85 -12.43
N ASP A 127 4.25 2.92 -13.37
CA ASP A 127 5.37 2.34 -14.12
C ASP A 127 5.33 2.67 -15.62
N LYS A 128 4.18 3.01 -16.21
CA LYS A 128 4.09 3.46 -17.62
C LYS A 128 3.06 4.57 -17.81
N VAL A 129 3.26 5.39 -18.84
CA VAL A 129 2.30 6.41 -19.29
C VAL A 129 2.14 6.28 -20.80
N ASN A 130 0.91 6.40 -21.29
CA ASN A 130 0.62 6.57 -22.71
C ASN A 130 0.03 7.98 -22.91
N ASN A 131 0.84 8.89 -23.44
CA ASN A 131 0.43 10.28 -23.64
C ASN A 131 -0.54 10.46 -24.81
N GLU A 132 -0.50 9.58 -25.81
CA GLU A 132 -1.37 9.66 -26.99
C GLU A 132 -2.83 9.42 -26.60
N HIS A 133 -3.06 8.49 -25.68
CA HIS A 133 -4.39 8.10 -25.21
C HIS A 133 -4.73 8.62 -23.80
N ALA A 134 -3.86 9.44 -23.20
CA ALA A 134 -3.99 9.91 -21.83
C ALA A 134 -4.26 8.77 -20.81
N LEU A 135 -3.38 7.76 -20.84
CA LEU A 135 -3.46 6.58 -19.97
C LEU A 135 -2.27 6.47 -19.03
N ILE A 136 -2.51 5.87 -17.88
CA ILE A 136 -1.53 5.59 -16.84
C ILE A 136 -1.59 4.11 -16.52
N HIS A 137 -0.44 3.44 -16.52
CA HIS A 137 -0.30 2.10 -16.00
C HIS A 137 0.24 2.15 -14.58
N VAL A 138 -0.39 1.41 -13.67
CA VAL A 138 0.13 1.13 -12.34
C VAL A 138 0.49 -0.35 -12.25
N ASN A 139 1.59 -0.62 -11.55
CA ASN A 139 2.31 -1.88 -11.71
C ASN A 139 1.55 -3.14 -11.24
N LYS A 140 0.63 -3.03 -10.28
CA LYS A 140 -0.24 -4.13 -9.83
C LYS A 140 -1.58 -4.14 -10.57
N PHE A 141 -2.22 -2.98 -10.75
CA PHE A 141 -3.62 -2.91 -11.20
C PHE A 141 -3.83 -2.63 -12.69
N GLY A 142 -2.77 -2.38 -13.46
CA GLY A 142 -2.87 -2.22 -14.91
C GLY A 142 -3.19 -0.79 -15.35
N TRP A 143 -3.89 -0.66 -16.48
CA TRP A 143 -4.14 0.62 -17.14
C TRP A 143 -5.38 1.34 -16.63
N PHE A 144 -5.26 2.65 -16.50
CA PHE A 144 -6.32 3.59 -16.15
C PHE A 144 -6.28 4.80 -17.09
N ASN A 145 -7.45 5.37 -17.38
CA ASN A 145 -7.52 6.70 -17.98
C ASN A 145 -7.24 7.78 -16.92
N TYR A 146 -7.04 9.03 -17.36
CA TYR A 146 -6.78 10.13 -16.42
C TYR A 146 -7.98 10.45 -15.51
N ALA A 147 -9.20 10.04 -15.85
CA ALA A 147 -10.37 10.14 -14.96
C ALA A 147 -10.40 9.07 -13.85
N GLY A 148 -9.43 8.15 -13.85
CA GLY A 148 -9.26 7.12 -12.83
C GLY A 148 -10.06 5.84 -13.06
N GLN A 149 -10.65 5.66 -14.24
CA GLN A 149 -11.36 4.45 -14.62
C GLN A 149 -10.38 3.46 -15.28
N PRO A 150 -10.49 2.15 -15.00
CA PRO A 150 -9.63 1.19 -15.67
C PRO A 150 -10.03 1.02 -17.12
N VAL A 151 -9.00 0.80 -17.93
CA VAL A 151 -9.10 0.60 -19.36
C VAL A 151 -8.20 -0.55 -19.76
N ASN A 152 -8.41 -1.08 -20.96
CA ASN A 152 -7.45 -1.97 -21.58
C ASN A 152 -6.24 -1.17 -22.10
N ALA A 153 -5.19 -1.88 -22.53
CA ALA A 153 -3.98 -1.25 -23.04
C ALA A 153 -4.20 -0.42 -24.33
N ASP A 154 -5.29 -0.70 -25.06
CA ASP A 154 -5.73 0.03 -26.25
C ASP A 154 -6.63 1.24 -25.91
N GLY A 155 -6.89 1.50 -24.63
CA GLY A 155 -7.74 2.59 -24.15
C GLY A 155 -9.24 2.27 -24.15
N SER A 156 -9.66 1.07 -24.53
CA SER A 156 -11.06 0.66 -24.43
C SER A 156 -11.50 0.53 -22.97
N CYS A 157 -12.72 0.97 -22.67
CA CYS A 157 -13.26 0.94 -21.31
C CYS A 157 -13.43 -0.50 -20.81
N VAL A 158 -13.05 -0.75 -19.55
CA VAL A 158 -13.35 -2.02 -18.88
C VAL A 158 -14.70 -1.88 -18.17
N GLU A 159 -15.68 -2.71 -18.55
CA GLU A 159 -16.98 -2.73 -17.88
C GLU A 159 -16.86 -3.24 -16.44
N GLN A 160 -17.42 -2.46 -15.50
CA GLN A 160 -17.38 -2.75 -14.07
C GLN A 160 -18.77 -2.95 -13.44
N THR A 161 -19.85 -2.73 -14.19
CA THR A 161 -21.24 -2.63 -13.67
C THR A 161 -21.74 -3.89 -12.97
N ASN A 162 -21.23 -5.06 -13.33
CA ASN A 162 -21.55 -6.35 -12.69
C ASN A 162 -20.31 -7.06 -12.13
N ALA A 163 -19.19 -6.34 -11.99
CA ALA A 163 -17.95 -6.95 -11.51
C ALA A 163 -18.00 -7.17 -9.99
N LEU A 164 -17.55 -8.35 -9.56
CA LEU A 164 -17.35 -8.64 -8.12
C LEU A 164 -16.32 -7.70 -7.48
N GLN A 165 -15.48 -7.08 -8.30
CA GLN A 165 -14.48 -6.11 -7.89
C GLN A 165 -14.50 -4.91 -8.84
N THR A 166 -14.57 -3.71 -8.30
CA THR A 166 -14.40 -2.46 -9.05
C THR A 166 -13.15 -1.72 -8.57
N LEU A 167 -12.49 -1.06 -9.51
CA LEU A 167 -11.22 -0.37 -9.29
C LEU A 167 -11.37 1.09 -9.70
N THR A 168 -10.78 1.99 -8.91
CA THR A 168 -10.68 3.41 -9.26
C THR A 168 -9.33 3.95 -8.84
N LEU A 169 -8.57 4.51 -9.79
CA LEU A 169 -7.32 5.20 -9.49
C LEU A 169 -7.65 6.57 -8.88
N LEU A 170 -7.02 6.88 -7.75
CA LEU A 170 -7.29 8.10 -6.99
C LEU A 170 -6.17 9.12 -7.13
N LYS A 171 -6.53 10.39 -6.97
CA LYS A 171 -5.57 11.44 -6.64
C LYS A 171 -4.95 11.15 -5.26
N PRO A 172 -3.62 11.10 -5.12
CA PRO A 172 -2.94 10.74 -3.88
C PRO A 172 -2.92 11.91 -2.87
N THR A 173 -4.07 12.24 -2.29
CA THR A 173 -4.16 13.24 -1.21
C THR A 173 -3.63 12.68 0.11
N LYS A 174 -3.32 13.56 1.07
CA LYS A 174 -2.85 13.13 2.40
C LYS A 174 -3.78 12.12 3.07
N SER A 175 -5.11 12.35 3.01
CA SER A 175 -6.08 11.41 3.60
C SER A 175 -6.11 10.06 2.89
N VAL A 176 -5.97 10.06 1.57
CA VAL A 176 -5.97 8.83 0.76
C VAL A 176 -4.73 8.00 1.06
N LEU A 177 -3.55 8.63 1.11
CA LEU A 177 -2.29 7.95 1.41
C LEU A 177 -2.22 7.44 2.85
N ILE A 178 -2.67 8.23 3.84
CA ILE A 178 -2.76 7.76 5.24
C ILE A 178 -3.66 6.52 5.32
N SER A 179 -4.84 6.59 4.70
CA SER A 179 -5.79 5.48 4.71
C SER A 179 -5.24 4.22 4.04
N ALA A 180 -4.54 4.37 2.91
CA ALA A 180 -3.90 3.26 2.23
C ALA A 180 -2.74 2.68 3.07
N CYS A 181 -1.87 3.52 3.65
CA CYS A 181 -0.74 3.07 4.48
C CYS A 181 -1.18 2.37 5.78
N CYS A 182 -2.31 2.78 6.35
CA CYS A 182 -2.85 2.16 7.56
C CYS A 182 -3.78 0.98 7.27
N GLY A 183 -3.94 0.58 6.00
CA GLY A 183 -4.81 -0.52 5.60
C GLY A 183 -6.29 -0.28 5.94
N HIS A 184 -6.76 0.97 6.02
CA HIS A 184 -8.15 1.27 6.39
C HIS A 184 -9.15 0.65 5.42
N ARG A 185 -10.30 0.26 5.96
CA ARG A 185 -11.37 -0.45 5.24
C ARG A 185 -12.76 0.08 5.59
N TRP A 186 -13.68 -0.04 4.64
CA TRP A 186 -15.07 0.38 4.82
C TRP A 186 -16.02 -0.67 4.26
N SER A 187 -17.17 -0.83 4.89
CA SER A 187 -18.33 -1.54 4.37
C SER A 187 -19.48 -0.54 4.17
N HIS A 188 -20.64 -1.01 3.73
CA HIS A 188 -21.86 -0.21 3.64
C HIS A 188 -22.31 0.40 4.98
N ILE A 189 -21.92 -0.21 6.12
CA ILE A 189 -22.30 0.24 7.47
C ILE A 189 -21.31 1.30 8.01
N GLY A 190 -20.11 1.38 7.44
CA GLY A 190 -19.09 2.34 7.84
C GLY A 190 -17.70 1.72 7.91
N LYS A 191 -16.84 2.26 8.77
CA LYS A 191 -15.47 1.76 8.94
C LYS A 191 -15.46 0.36 9.57
N ILE A 192 -14.58 -0.50 9.08
CA ILE A 192 -14.30 -1.83 9.64
C ILE A 192 -12.81 -1.96 9.96
N SER A 193 -12.41 -3.04 10.64
CA SER A 193 -11.03 -3.28 11.03
C SER A 193 -10.07 -3.16 9.85
N PRO A 194 -8.94 -2.43 10.00
CA PRO A 194 -7.94 -2.33 8.96
C PRO A 194 -7.38 -3.70 8.53
N ARG A 195 -6.99 -3.81 7.27
CA ARG A 195 -6.21 -4.96 6.79
C ARG A 195 -4.73 -4.77 7.05
N VAL A 196 -4.06 -5.90 7.04
CA VAL A 196 -2.62 -5.99 6.96
C VAL A 196 -2.15 -5.59 5.55
N LEU A 197 -1.11 -4.75 5.48
CA LEU A 197 -0.46 -4.43 4.20
C LEU A 197 0.37 -5.59 3.69
N THR A 198 0.43 -5.76 2.37
CA THR A 198 1.41 -6.67 1.77
C THR A 198 2.82 -6.10 1.92
N MET A 199 3.86 -6.94 1.86
CA MET A 199 5.26 -6.50 1.86
C MET A 199 5.55 -5.49 0.74
N ARG A 200 4.88 -5.65 -0.42
CA ARG A 200 4.96 -4.71 -1.53
C ARG A 200 4.47 -3.31 -1.13
N GLU A 201 3.26 -3.21 -0.59
CA GLU A 201 2.66 -1.94 -0.20
C GLU A 201 3.44 -1.25 0.92
N LEU A 202 3.90 -2.04 1.90
CA LEU A 202 4.76 -1.52 2.96
C LEU A 202 6.04 -0.91 2.38
N ARG A 203 6.71 -1.58 1.44
CA ARG A 203 7.91 -1.03 0.80
C ARG A 203 7.63 0.22 -0.03
N LEU A 204 6.51 0.26 -0.75
CA LEU A 204 6.09 1.46 -1.50
C LEU A 204 5.81 2.64 -0.56
N SER A 205 5.25 2.39 0.62
CA SER A 205 4.93 3.44 1.60
C SER A 205 6.16 4.27 2.02
N PHE A 206 7.34 3.64 2.07
CA PHE A 206 8.60 4.30 2.46
C PHE A 206 9.08 5.33 1.44
N SER A 207 8.51 5.33 0.23
CA SER A 207 8.86 6.25 -0.85
C SER A 207 7.89 7.43 -0.96
N ILE A 208 6.85 7.47 -0.10
CA ILE A 208 5.88 8.57 -0.10
C ILE A 208 6.54 9.85 0.43
N LYS A 209 6.53 10.89 -0.39
CA LYS A 209 6.95 12.24 0.00
C LYS A 209 5.80 12.95 0.71
N TRP A 210 5.80 12.91 2.04
CA TRP A 210 4.72 13.50 2.85
C TRP A 210 4.71 15.04 2.86
N LYS A 211 5.88 15.66 2.67
CA LYS A 211 6.02 17.11 2.64
C LYS A 211 5.39 17.67 1.36
N GLY A 212 4.48 18.63 1.51
CA GLY A 212 3.80 19.29 0.38
C GLY A 212 2.49 18.65 -0.07
N LEU A 213 2.11 17.49 0.50
CA LEU A 213 0.78 16.91 0.27
C LEU A 213 -0.28 17.77 0.97
N ARG A 214 -1.21 18.31 0.18
CA ARG A 214 -2.42 18.99 0.65
C ARG A 214 -3.61 18.03 0.65
#